data_AF-A0A1W9S3M6-F1
#
_entry.id   AF-A0A1W9S3M6-F1
#
_cell.length_a   1.000
_cell.length_b   1.000
_cell.length_c   1.000
_cell.angle_alpha   90.00
_cell.angle_beta   90.00
_cell.angle_gamma   90.00
#
_symmetry.space_group_name_H-M   'P 1'
#
loop_
_entity.id
_entity.type
_entity.pdbx_description
1 polymer ?
#
loop_
_entity_poly.entity_id
_entity_poly.type
_entity_poly.pdbx_seq_one_letter_code
_entity_poly.pdbx_strand_id
1 'polypeptide(L)'
;MTSRYAMMLKLDNLLTDFLQAYARKRLERFEAIKQINRLEEITFSNKKQYRYLDKRFKALEEWFIDVGSRLSEDCFDKTIITQVAKCVEKIGSYYQGESKGDDKRVVLYDRKRASRVASMVNVFLQERSKFLGYKYTPTGLKIVRPSETTSSFPARTTSPSKDIKARFKESLKYQLEIVEYFHQPWDHLLSIVNYLLNSLEKKPDIKTKHMAGSILYYMKLNGYKVSSYVGRLQRLSKNLDE
;
A
#
# COMPACT_ATOMS: atom_id res chain seq x y z
N MET A 1 21.87 8.56 -41.00
CA MET A 1 20.40 8.60 -41.01
C MET A 1 19.87 7.27 -40.49
N THR A 2 19.48 7.17 -39.22
CA THR A 2 18.73 6.01 -38.74
C THR A 2 17.40 5.98 -39.46
N SER A 3 17.22 4.99 -40.34
CA SER A 3 16.03 4.82 -41.17
C SER A 3 14.76 4.86 -40.31
N ARG A 4 13.73 5.61 -40.73
CA ARG A 4 12.39 5.63 -40.10
C ARG A 4 11.87 4.22 -39.83
N TYR A 5 12.23 3.27 -40.68
CA TYR A 5 11.94 1.86 -40.52
C TYR A 5 12.54 1.26 -39.23
N ALA A 6 13.81 1.52 -38.94
CA ALA A 6 14.46 1.05 -37.71
C ALA A 6 13.84 1.66 -36.44
N MET A 7 13.35 2.91 -36.53
CA MET A 7 12.63 3.55 -35.44
C MET A 7 11.24 2.93 -35.22
N MET A 8 10.50 2.63 -36.30
CA MET A 8 9.23 1.91 -36.23
C MET A 8 9.39 0.52 -35.64
N LEU A 9 10.40 -0.24 -36.07
CA LEU A 9 10.69 -1.59 -35.54
C LEU A 9 11.02 -1.57 -34.05
N LYS A 10 11.77 -0.56 -33.60
CA LYS A 10 12.05 -0.36 -32.17
C LYS A 10 10.79 -0.03 -31.37
N LEU A 11 9.89 0.78 -31.93
CA LEU A 11 8.63 1.13 -31.28
C LEU A 11 7.70 -0.08 -31.17
N ASP A 12 7.64 -0.90 -32.22
CA ASP A 12 6.83 -2.11 -32.28
C ASP A 12 7.29 -3.15 -31.25
N ASN A 13 8.62 -3.34 -31.13
CA ASN A 13 9.20 -4.19 -30.09
C ASN A 13 8.88 -3.69 -28.68
N LEU A 14 9.03 -2.37 -28.42
CA LEU A 14 8.71 -1.79 -27.11
C LEU A 14 7.22 -1.96 -26.75
N LEU A 15 6.33 -1.81 -27.74
CA LEU A 15 4.90 -1.97 -27.54
C LEU A 15 4.55 -3.44 -27.29
N THR A 16 5.19 -4.36 -28.01
CA THR A 16 5.05 -5.81 -27.81
C THR A 16 5.52 -6.21 -26.41
N ASP A 17 6.70 -5.77 -25.98
CA ASP A 17 7.23 -6.05 -24.65
C ASP A 17 6.32 -5.49 -23.55
N PHE A 18 5.81 -4.28 -23.73
CA PHE A 18 4.84 -3.67 -22.82
C PHE A 18 3.56 -4.51 -22.72
N LEU A 19 2.97 -4.92 -23.84
CA LEU A 19 1.76 -5.72 -23.86
C LEU A 19 1.97 -7.09 -23.22
N GLN A 20 3.11 -7.74 -23.46
CA GLN A 20 3.45 -9.01 -22.83
C GLN A 20 3.61 -8.87 -21.31
N ALA A 21 4.32 -7.83 -20.86
CA ALA A 21 4.49 -7.55 -19.43
C ALA A 21 3.15 -7.23 -18.76
N TYR A 22 2.30 -6.44 -19.42
CA TYR A 22 0.96 -6.13 -18.95
C TYR A 22 0.08 -7.37 -18.84
N ALA A 23 0.06 -8.21 -19.88
CA ALA A 23 -0.71 -9.46 -19.90
C ALA A 23 -0.25 -10.41 -18.79
N ARG A 24 1.07 -10.55 -18.58
CA ARG A 24 1.64 -11.39 -17.51
C ARG A 24 1.21 -10.90 -16.13
N LYS A 25 1.38 -9.61 -15.83
CA LYS A 25 0.91 -9.03 -14.56
C LYS A 25 -0.59 -9.22 -14.33
N ARG A 26 -1.38 -9.12 -15.39
CA ARG A 26 -2.83 -9.30 -15.31
C ARG A 26 -3.21 -10.75 -15.04
N LEU A 27 -2.50 -11.72 -15.65
CA LEU A 27 -2.66 -13.14 -15.38
C LEU A 27 -2.31 -13.49 -13.92
N GLU A 28 -1.15 -13.02 -13.43
CA GLU A 28 -0.73 -13.20 -12.04
C GLU A 28 -1.78 -12.69 -11.04
N ARG A 29 -2.40 -11.54 -11.33
CA ARG A 29 -3.49 -11.00 -10.51
C ARG A 29 -4.74 -11.88 -10.54
N PHE A 30 -5.12 -12.42 -11.69
CA PHE A 30 -6.25 -13.35 -11.77
C PHE A 30 -6.00 -14.64 -10.98
N GLU A 31 -4.79 -15.19 -11.07
CA GLU A 31 -4.39 -16.35 -10.29
C GLU A 31 -4.43 -16.07 -8.79
N ALA A 32 -3.92 -14.91 -8.37
CA ALA A 32 -3.99 -14.47 -6.98
C ALA A 32 -5.44 -14.40 -6.47
N ILE A 33 -6.34 -13.75 -7.23
CA ILE A 33 -7.77 -13.66 -6.87
C ILE A 33 -8.38 -15.07 -6.72
N LYS A 34 -8.07 -15.99 -7.64
CA LYS A 34 -8.53 -17.38 -7.56
C LYS A 34 -8.05 -18.06 -6.28
N GLN A 35 -6.80 -17.84 -5.88
CA GLN A 35 -6.25 -18.41 -4.65
C GLN A 35 -6.86 -17.80 -3.38
N ILE A 36 -7.16 -16.49 -3.39
CA ILE A 36 -7.83 -15.81 -2.28
C ILE A 36 -9.29 -16.30 -2.14
N ASN A 37 -9.99 -16.53 -3.25
CA ASN A 37 -11.32 -17.14 -3.21
C ASN A 37 -11.26 -18.57 -2.65
N ARG A 38 -10.19 -19.33 -2.92
CA ARG A 38 -9.95 -20.63 -2.31
C ARG A 38 -9.72 -20.53 -0.80
N LEU A 39 -8.98 -19.52 -0.33
CA LEU A 39 -8.83 -19.24 1.11
C LEU A 39 -10.20 -18.96 1.77
N GLU A 40 -11.02 -18.15 1.11
CA GLU A 40 -12.39 -17.87 1.58
C GLU A 40 -13.23 -19.14 1.64
N GLU A 41 -13.13 -20.00 0.62
CA GLU A 41 -13.80 -21.29 0.61
C GLU A 41 -13.37 -22.18 1.78
N ILE A 42 -12.06 -22.32 2.04
CA ILE A 42 -11.58 -23.09 3.20
C ILE A 42 -12.12 -22.51 4.50
N THR A 43 -12.19 -21.17 4.58
CA THR A 43 -12.55 -20.45 5.80
C THR A 43 -14.05 -20.48 6.09
N PHE A 44 -14.91 -20.32 5.10
CA PHE A 44 -16.35 -20.13 5.27
C PHE A 44 -17.21 -21.29 4.77
N SER A 45 -16.69 -22.17 3.90
CA SER A 45 -17.51 -23.22 3.31
C SER A 45 -17.92 -24.31 4.31
N ASN A 46 -19.12 -24.86 4.08
CA ASN A 46 -19.65 -26.05 4.77
C ASN A 46 -19.43 -27.34 3.98
N LYS A 47 -18.59 -27.32 2.92
CA LYS A 47 -18.22 -28.52 2.16
C LYS A 47 -17.70 -29.63 3.09
N LYS A 48 -18.02 -30.90 2.78
CA LYS A 48 -17.65 -32.08 3.60
C LYS A 48 -16.17 -32.11 4.01
N GLN A 49 -15.28 -31.65 3.12
CA GLN A 49 -13.83 -31.63 3.36
C GLN A 49 -13.36 -30.59 4.40
N TYR A 50 -14.10 -29.50 4.60
CA TYR A 50 -13.77 -28.44 5.56
C TYR A 50 -14.75 -28.39 6.75
N ARG A 51 -15.66 -29.37 6.83
CA ARG A 51 -16.71 -29.45 7.87
C ARG A 51 -16.15 -29.58 9.29
N TYR A 52 -14.98 -30.21 9.43
CA TYR A 52 -14.31 -30.40 10.71
C TYR A 52 -13.17 -29.38 10.88
N LEU A 53 -13.04 -28.81 12.08
CA LEU A 53 -12.03 -27.79 12.38
C LEU A 53 -10.60 -28.30 12.17
N ASP A 54 -10.29 -29.56 12.51
CA ASP A 54 -8.96 -30.13 12.28
C ASP A 54 -8.57 -30.14 10.80
N LYS A 55 -9.47 -30.62 9.93
CA LYS A 55 -9.26 -30.62 8.46
C LYS A 55 -9.17 -29.20 7.91
N ARG A 56 -9.93 -28.26 8.48
CA ARG A 56 -9.91 -26.85 8.10
C ARG A 56 -8.58 -26.20 8.46
N PHE A 57 -8.11 -26.36 9.70
CA PHE A 57 -6.81 -25.83 10.12
C PHE A 57 -5.65 -26.46 9.34
N LYS A 58 -5.72 -27.75 9.00
CA LYS A 58 -4.73 -28.39 8.12
C LYS A 58 -4.69 -27.74 6.74
N ALA A 59 -5.85 -27.56 6.10
CA ALA A 59 -5.94 -26.91 4.79
C ALA A 59 -5.50 -25.44 4.81
N LEU A 60 -5.78 -24.72 5.92
CA LEU A 60 -5.30 -23.35 6.10
C LEU A 60 -3.78 -23.30 6.25
N GLU A 61 -3.19 -24.17 7.08
CA GLU A 61 -1.73 -24.28 7.26
C GLU A 61 -1.04 -24.52 5.90
N GLU A 62 -1.51 -25.52 5.14
CA GLU A 62 -1.00 -25.83 3.78
C GLU A 62 -1.14 -24.63 2.84
N TRP A 63 -2.30 -23.94 2.85
CA TRP A 63 -2.52 -22.78 1.98
C TRP A 63 -1.55 -21.63 2.30
N PHE A 64 -1.34 -21.30 3.58
CA PHE A 64 -0.43 -20.21 3.96
C PHE A 64 1.03 -20.54 3.67
N ILE A 65 1.45 -21.80 3.82
CA ILE A 65 2.81 -22.25 3.49
C ILE A 65 3.04 -22.22 1.98
N ASP A 66 2.17 -22.87 1.20
CA ASP A 66 2.45 -23.16 -0.22
C ASP A 66 2.00 -22.04 -1.16
N VAL A 67 0.89 -21.39 -0.84
CA VAL A 67 0.25 -20.41 -1.72
C VAL A 67 0.49 -19.00 -1.21
N GLY A 68 0.21 -18.73 0.07
CA GLY A 68 0.35 -17.40 0.67
C GLY A 68 1.76 -16.82 0.53
N SER A 69 2.79 -17.64 0.70
CA SER A 69 4.19 -17.23 0.56
C SER A 69 4.57 -16.79 -0.87
N ARG A 70 3.89 -17.32 -1.89
CA ARG A 70 4.22 -17.10 -3.32
C ARG A 70 3.44 -15.98 -3.97
N LEU A 71 2.39 -15.47 -3.32
CA LEU A 71 1.60 -14.37 -3.86
C LEU A 71 2.43 -13.08 -3.90
N SER A 72 2.47 -12.42 -5.05
CA SER A 72 3.14 -11.13 -5.23
C SER A 72 2.38 -10.02 -4.51
N GLU A 73 3.11 -9.05 -3.97
CA GLU A 73 2.55 -7.87 -3.27
C GLU A 73 1.69 -7.02 -4.20
N ASP A 74 2.09 -6.92 -5.47
CA ASP A 74 1.39 -6.19 -6.54
C ASP A 74 -0.04 -6.71 -6.79
N CYS A 75 -0.35 -7.93 -6.34
CA CYS A 75 -1.66 -8.53 -6.53
C CYS A 75 -2.69 -8.08 -5.49
N PHE A 76 -2.27 -7.45 -4.39
CA PHE A 76 -3.15 -7.08 -3.28
C PHE A 76 -3.66 -5.65 -3.45
N ASP A 77 -4.97 -5.51 -3.61
CA ASP A 77 -5.67 -4.23 -3.53
C ASP A 77 -6.53 -4.16 -2.27
N LYS A 78 -7.18 -3.01 -2.05
CA LYS A 78 -8.04 -2.78 -0.89
C LYS A 78 -9.15 -3.84 -0.76
N THR A 79 -9.72 -4.27 -1.87
CA THR A 79 -10.80 -5.28 -1.91
C THR A 79 -10.30 -6.65 -1.44
N ILE A 80 -9.16 -7.09 -1.95
CA ILE A 80 -8.53 -8.37 -1.59
C ILE A 80 -8.10 -8.35 -0.11
N ILE A 81 -7.48 -7.26 0.36
CA ILE A 81 -7.10 -7.16 1.78
C ILE A 81 -8.32 -7.24 2.70
N THR A 82 -9.42 -6.58 2.33
CA THR A 82 -10.66 -6.64 3.11
C THR A 82 -11.24 -8.06 3.16
N GLN A 83 -11.16 -8.81 2.05
CA GLN A 83 -11.60 -10.21 1.99
C GLN A 83 -10.71 -11.11 2.87
N VAL A 84 -9.39 -10.95 2.79
CA VAL A 84 -8.45 -11.69 3.66
C VAL A 84 -8.72 -11.36 5.13
N ALA A 85 -8.92 -10.09 5.48
CA ALA A 85 -9.22 -9.66 6.85
C ALA A 85 -10.45 -10.37 7.44
N LYS A 86 -11.54 -10.46 6.66
CA LYS A 86 -12.73 -11.24 7.07
C LYS A 86 -12.41 -12.71 7.31
N CYS A 87 -11.55 -13.30 6.48
CA CYS A 87 -11.09 -14.67 6.69
C CYS A 87 -10.33 -14.79 8.02
N VAL A 88 -9.43 -13.85 8.32
CA VAL A 88 -8.64 -13.83 9.56
C VAL A 88 -9.54 -13.72 10.79
N GLU A 89 -10.49 -12.80 10.80
CA GLU A 89 -11.45 -12.63 11.88
C GLU A 89 -12.25 -13.92 12.12
N LYS A 90 -12.67 -14.58 11.02
CA LYS A 90 -13.40 -15.84 11.13
C LYS A 90 -12.52 -16.97 11.68
N ILE A 91 -11.26 -17.07 11.24
CA ILE A 91 -10.29 -18.02 11.79
C ILE A 91 -10.06 -17.77 13.28
N GLY A 92 -9.99 -16.49 13.69
CA GLY A 92 -9.95 -16.08 15.10
C GLY A 92 -11.15 -16.57 15.89
N SER A 93 -12.36 -16.46 15.34
CA SER A 93 -13.59 -16.97 15.99
C SER A 93 -13.57 -18.50 16.18
N TYR A 94 -12.96 -19.25 15.24
CA TYR A 94 -12.77 -20.70 15.41
C TYR A 94 -11.79 -21.04 16.52
N TYR A 95 -10.72 -20.26 16.63
CA TYR A 95 -9.69 -20.45 17.66
C TYR A 95 -10.21 -20.10 19.06
N GLN A 96 -10.98 -19.01 19.21
CA GLN A 96 -11.51 -18.54 20.49
C GLN A 96 -12.75 -19.33 20.96
N GLY A 97 -13.32 -20.19 20.10
CA GLY A 97 -14.51 -20.98 20.45
C GLY A 97 -15.82 -20.20 20.49
N GLU A 98 -15.84 -18.94 20.03
CA GLU A 98 -17.02 -18.06 20.02
C GLU A 98 -18.04 -18.38 18.92
N SER A 99 -18.03 -19.60 18.37
CA SER A 99 -19.02 -19.98 17.37
C SER A 99 -20.38 -20.15 18.05
N LYS A 100 -21.18 -19.08 18.05
CA LYS A 100 -22.60 -19.03 18.47
C LYS A 100 -23.44 -19.97 17.60
N GLY A 101 -23.37 -21.25 17.91
CA GLY A 101 -24.16 -22.30 17.28
C GLY A 101 -24.00 -23.55 18.13
N ASP A 102 -25.13 -24.19 18.42
CA ASP A 102 -25.40 -25.29 19.34
C ASP A 102 -24.62 -26.60 19.08
N ASP A 103 -23.44 -26.53 18.48
CA ASP A 103 -22.60 -27.69 18.24
C ASP A 103 -21.71 -27.91 19.47
N LYS A 104 -22.14 -28.87 20.30
CA LYS A 104 -21.30 -29.71 21.18
C LYS A 104 -20.21 -30.49 20.38
N ARG A 105 -19.61 -29.86 19.37
CA ARG A 105 -18.54 -30.35 18.50
C ARG A 105 -17.25 -29.56 18.74
N VAL A 106 -17.02 -29.13 19.97
CA VAL A 106 -15.73 -28.64 20.53
C VAL A 106 -14.68 -29.78 20.56
N VAL A 107 -14.83 -30.76 19.67
CA VAL A 107 -14.09 -32.01 19.63
C VAL A 107 -12.75 -31.76 18.95
N LEU A 108 -11.69 -31.83 19.76
CA LEU A 108 -10.31 -32.14 19.40
C LEU A 108 -9.88 -31.68 18.00
N TYR A 109 -9.54 -30.41 17.88
CA TYR A 109 -8.58 -29.98 16.86
C TYR A 109 -7.24 -29.73 17.53
N ASP A 110 -6.15 -29.92 16.80
CA ASP A 110 -4.81 -29.64 17.31
C ASP A 110 -4.68 -28.14 17.62
N ARG A 111 -4.73 -27.80 18.93
CA ARG A 111 -4.57 -26.42 19.40
C ARG A 111 -3.22 -25.83 19.01
N LYS A 112 -2.17 -26.64 18.90
CA LYS A 112 -0.84 -26.17 18.46
C LYS A 112 -0.91 -25.76 16.99
N ARG A 113 -1.52 -26.59 16.13
CA ARG A 113 -1.76 -26.24 14.72
C ARG A 113 -2.63 -25.01 14.58
N ALA A 114 -3.73 -24.91 15.32
CA ALA A 114 -4.62 -23.75 15.26
C ALA A 114 -3.90 -22.45 15.69
N SER A 115 -3.04 -22.52 16.72
CA SER A 115 -2.20 -21.40 17.14
C SER A 115 -1.17 -21.02 16.07
N ARG A 116 -0.52 -22.00 15.42
CA ARG A 116 0.38 -21.75 14.28
C ARG A 116 -0.35 -21.05 13.14
N VAL A 117 -1.51 -21.57 12.74
CA VAL A 117 -2.33 -20.95 11.69
C VAL A 117 -2.72 -19.53 12.07
N ALA A 118 -3.18 -19.28 13.30
CA ALA A 118 -3.50 -17.93 13.76
C ALA A 118 -2.29 -16.96 13.70
N SER A 119 -1.10 -17.44 14.06
CA SER A 119 0.14 -16.67 13.92
C SER A 119 0.47 -16.39 12.45
N MET A 120 0.45 -17.41 11.58
CA MET A 120 0.72 -17.28 10.15
C MET A 120 -0.24 -16.30 9.47
N VAL A 121 -1.54 -16.41 9.78
CA VAL A 121 -2.57 -15.54 9.24
C VAL A 121 -2.32 -14.08 9.65
N ASN A 122 -1.98 -13.86 10.92
CA ASN A 122 -1.66 -12.51 11.43
C ASN A 122 -0.41 -11.93 10.78
N VAL A 123 0.66 -12.71 10.64
CA VAL A 123 1.90 -12.28 9.97
C VAL A 123 1.62 -11.97 8.50
N PHE A 124 0.96 -12.89 7.79
CA PHE A 124 0.60 -12.72 6.39
C PHE A 124 -0.21 -11.44 6.17
N LEU A 125 -1.28 -11.24 6.94
CA LEU A 125 -2.09 -10.04 6.79
C LEU A 125 -1.31 -8.79 7.17
N GLN A 126 -0.50 -8.80 8.24
CA GLN A 126 0.32 -7.64 8.61
C GLN A 126 1.33 -7.25 7.51
N GLU A 127 2.01 -8.23 6.92
CA GLU A 127 2.95 -8.00 5.83
C GLU A 127 2.24 -7.39 4.62
N ARG A 128 1.16 -8.02 4.14
CA ARG A 128 0.42 -7.53 2.97
C ARG A 128 -0.28 -6.19 3.21
N SER A 129 -0.72 -5.94 4.44
CA SER A 129 -1.35 -4.68 4.84
C SER A 129 -0.36 -3.51 4.86
N LYS A 130 0.89 -3.73 5.29
CA LYS A 130 1.91 -2.68 5.40
C LYS A 130 2.17 -1.98 4.06
N PHE A 131 2.23 -2.75 2.97
CA PHE A 131 2.48 -2.22 1.63
C PHE A 131 1.36 -1.30 1.12
N LEU A 132 0.12 -1.48 1.60
CA LEU A 132 -1.02 -0.64 1.25
C LEU A 132 -1.33 0.45 2.28
N GLY A 133 -0.52 0.61 3.34
CA GLY A 133 -0.78 1.57 4.41
C GLY A 133 -1.92 1.14 5.36
N TYR A 134 -2.06 -0.16 5.61
CA TYR A 134 -3.00 -0.70 6.60
C TYR A 134 -2.21 -1.41 7.72
N LYS A 135 -2.72 -1.35 8.95
CA LYS A 135 -2.23 -2.18 10.06
C LYS A 135 -3.38 -3.02 10.58
N TYR A 136 -3.20 -4.32 10.52
CA TYR A 136 -4.11 -5.24 11.18
C TYR A 136 -3.81 -5.27 12.67
N THR A 137 -4.83 -4.99 13.49
CA THR A 137 -4.77 -5.07 14.95
C THR A 137 -5.72 -6.16 15.44
N PRO A 138 -5.58 -6.67 16.68
CA PRO A 138 -6.53 -7.65 17.24
C PRO A 138 -8.00 -7.20 17.27
N THR A 139 -8.26 -5.90 17.03
CA THR A 139 -9.60 -5.29 16.93
C THR A 139 -10.07 -5.08 15.48
N GLY A 140 -9.40 -5.67 14.49
CA GLY A 140 -9.72 -5.58 13.07
C GLY A 140 -8.74 -4.75 12.24
N LEU A 141 -9.04 -4.64 10.93
CA LEU A 141 -8.23 -3.89 9.96
C LEU A 141 -8.37 -2.39 10.21
N LYS A 142 -7.28 -1.72 10.62
CA LYS A 142 -7.23 -0.27 10.76
C LYS A 142 -6.39 0.32 9.64
N ILE A 143 -6.89 1.36 8.98
CA ILE A 143 -6.08 2.17 8.06
C ILE A 143 -4.97 2.81 8.89
N VAL A 144 -3.72 2.53 8.54
CA VAL A 144 -2.57 3.24 9.10
C VAL A 144 -2.08 4.17 8.02
N ARG A 145 -2.58 5.41 8.07
CA ARG A 145 -1.81 6.51 7.51
C ARG A 145 -0.38 6.37 8.09
N PRO A 146 0.67 6.42 7.25
CA PRO A 146 2.04 6.25 7.72
C PRO A 146 2.24 7.13 8.95
N SER A 147 2.75 6.55 10.03
CA SER A 147 2.87 7.24 11.30
C SER A 147 3.66 8.52 11.08
N GLU A 148 2.99 9.66 11.10
CA GLU A 148 3.60 10.85 11.66
C GLU A 148 4.00 10.44 13.06
N THR A 149 5.29 10.50 13.35
CA THR A 149 5.83 10.30 14.68
C THR A 149 5.09 11.25 15.61
N THR A 150 4.07 10.77 16.33
CA THR A 150 3.56 11.46 17.51
C THR A 150 4.57 11.28 18.62
N SER A 151 5.73 11.90 18.42
CA SER A 151 6.39 12.63 19.50
C SER A 151 5.29 13.43 20.17
N SER A 152 5.08 13.15 21.46
CA SER A 152 4.30 13.95 22.40
C SER A 152 3.89 15.30 21.82
N PHE A 153 2.60 15.47 21.53
CA PHE A 153 2.07 16.81 21.25
C PHE A 153 2.52 17.72 22.41
N PRO A 154 3.35 18.75 22.18
CA PRO A 154 3.47 19.79 23.16
C PRO A 154 2.07 20.38 23.30
N ALA A 155 1.66 20.61 24.55
CA ALA A 155 0.38 21.21 24.88
C ALA A 155 0.08 22.38 23.93
N ARG A 156 -1.14 22.42 23.39
CA ARG A 156 -1.63 23.49 22.49
C ARG A 156 -1.32 24.86 23.08
N THR A 157 -0.21 25.47 22.67
CA THR A 157 0.06 26.89 22.83
C THR A 157 -0.16 27.55 21.48
N THR A 158 -1.44 27.73 21.15
CA THR A 158 -2.00 28.80 20.31
C THR A 158 -3.40 28.38 19.84
N SER A 159 -4.34 29.30 19.97
CA SER A 159 -5.75 29.14 19.57
C SER A 159 -5.84 28.56 18.15
N PRO A 160 -6.70 27.55 17.89
CA PRO A 160 -6.83 26.96 16.56
C PRO A 160 -7.28 28.05 15.58
N SER A 161 -6.35 28.49 14.72
CA SER A 161 -6.63 29.34 13.58
C SER A 161 -7.82 28.73 12.82
N LYS A 162 -8.97 29.42 12.84
CA LYS A 162 -10.21 29.02 12.15
C LYS A 162 -10.04 28.87 10.63
N ASP A 163 -8.87 29.21 10.11
CA ASP A 163 -8.59 29.41 8.68
C ASP A 163 -7.60 28.37 8.10
N ILE A 164 -7.11 27.41 8.89
CA ILE A 164 -6.11 26.44 8.44
C ILE A 164 -6.58 25.58 7.24
N LYS A 165 -7.88 25.26 7.18
CA LYS A 165 -8.47 24.52 6.04
C LYS A 165 -8.49 25.36 4.77
N ALA A 166 -8.78 26.65 4.86
CA ALA A 166 -8.81 27.54 3.70
C ALA A 166 -7.40 27.76 3.16
N ARG A 167 -6.42 27.99 4.04
CA ARG A 167 -4.99 28.10 3.68
C ARG A 167 -4.45 26.83 3.01
N PHE A 168 -4.86 25.66 3.49
CA PHE A 168 -4.52 24.39 2.84
C PHE A 168 -5.13 24.29 1.44
N LYS A 169 -6.42 24.66 1.28
CA LYS A 169 -7.10 24.66 -0.02
C LYS A 169 -6.42 25.63 -1.01
N GLU A 170 -6.00 26.80 -0.55
CA GLU A 170 -5.23 27.76 -1.35
C GLU A 170 -3.87 27.19 -1.76
N SER A 171 -3.16 26.52 -0.84
CA SER A 171 -1.89 25.84 -1.16
C SER A 171 -2.07 24.74 -2.21
N LEU A 172 -3.19 23.99 -2.19
CA LEU A 172 -3.46 22.97 -3.19
C LEU A 172 -3.72 23.58 -4.58
N LYS A 173 -4.44 24.70 -4.64
CA LYS A 173 -4.66 25.43 -5.90
C LYS A 173 -3.35 25.88 -6.51
N TYR A 174 -2.49 26.51 -5.71
CA TYR A 174 -1.16 26.94 -6.14
C TYR A 174 -0.32 25.77 -6.70
N GLN A 175 -0.36 24.61 -6.04
CA GLN A 175 0.36 23.42 -6.53
C GLN A 175 -0.17 22.93 -7.87
N LEU A 176 -1.49 22.97 -8.07
CA LEU A 176 -2.12 22.59 -9.34
C LEU A 176 -1.70 23.54 -10.47
N GLU A 177 -1.77 24.85 -10.23
CA GLU A 177 -1.39 25.89 -11.21
C GLU A 177 0.06 25.73 -11.68
N ILE A 178 0.99 25.44 -10.76
CA ILE A 178 2.39 25.23 -11.11
C ILE A 178 2.58 23.93 -11.89
N VAL A 179 1.86 22.85 -11.57
CA VAL A 179 1.95 21.61 -12.35
C VAL A 179 1.40 21.81 -13.77
N GLU A 180 0.31 22.56 -13.91
CA GLU A 180 -0.28 22.90 -15.22
C GLU A 180 0.62 23.82 -16.05
N TYR A 181 1.40 24.71 -15.41
CA TYR A 181 2.39 25.54 -16.09
C TYR A 181 3.44 24.72 -16.87
N PHE A 182 3.83 23.55 -16.36
CA PHE A 182 4.77 22.63 -17.02
C PHE A 182 4.06 21.66 -18.00
N HIS A 183 3.09 22.17 -18.78
CA HIS A 183 2.12 21.41 -19.62
C HIS A 183 2.71 20.39 -20.61
N GLN A 184 4.03 20.29 -20.79
CA GLN A 184 4.60 19.35 -21.74
C GLN A 184 4.60 17.91 -21.18
N PRO A 185 4.10 16.91 -21.92
CA PRO A 185 4.04 15.50 -21.49
C PRO A 185 5.39 14.87 -21.13
N TRP A 186 6.49 15.54 -21.46
CA TRP A 186 7.87 15.09 -21.28
C TRP A 186 8.56 15.76 -20.08
N ASP A 187 7.91 16.75 -19.45
CA ASP A 187 8.41 17.42 -18.26
C ASP A 187 8.20 16.51 -17.05
N HIS A 188 9.20 15.67 -16.82
CA HIS A 188 9.23 14.80 -15.66
C HIS A 188 9.07 15.62 -14.37
N LEU A 189 8.37 15.07 -13.36
CA LEU A 189 8.20 15.72 -12.05
C LEU A 189 9.53 16.16 -11.40
N LEU A 190 10.65 15.54 -11.77
CA LEU A 190 12.00 15.96 -11.35
C LEU A 190 12.43 17.30 -11.94
N SER A 191 12.02 17.62 -13.16
CA SER A 191 12.26 18.91 -13.79
C SER A 191 11.56 20.01 -12.99
N ILE A 192 10.31 19.75 -12.58
CA ILE A 192 9.54 20.65 -11.72
C ILE A 192 10.23 20.81 -10.36
N VAL A 193 10.63 19.71 -9.72
CA VAL A 193 11.39 19.78 -8.45
C VAL A 193 12.69 20.57 -8.61
N ASN A 194 13.43 20.36 -9.71
CA ASN A 194 14.68 21.07 -9.94
C ASN A 194 14.44 22.58 -10.12
N TYR A 195 13.38 22.95 -10.87
CA TYR A 195 12.95 24.33 -10.99
C TYR A 195 12.58 24.95 -9.62
N LEU A 196 11.80 24.23 -8.81
CA LEU A 196 11.39 24.69 -7.48
C LEU A 196 12.58 24.86 -6.53
N LEU A 197 13.56 23.94 -6.56
CA LEU A 197 14.78 24.05 -5.76
C LEU A 197 15.66 25.23 -6.21
N ASN A 198 15.77 25.46 -7.52
CA ASN A 198 16.48 26.64 -8.06
C ASN A 198 15.76 27.96 -7.69
N SER A 199 14.43 27.95 -7.64
CA SER A 199 13.63 29.09 -7.19
C SER A 199 13.87 29.37 -5.70
N LEU A 200 13.89 28.32 -4.87
CA LEU A 200 14.18 28.42 -3.43
C LEU A 200 15.58 28.95 -3.14
N GLU A 201 16.57 28.60 -3.97
CA GLU A 201 17.92 29.15 -3.88
C GLU A 201 17.96 30.65 -4.14
N LYS A 202 17.10 31.17 -5.03
CA LYS A 202 17.03 32.59 -5.36
C LYS A 202 16.18 33.39 -4.37
N LYS A 203 15.03 32.83 -3.98
CA LYS A 203 14.09 33.46 -3.05
C LYS A 203 13.47 32.39 -2.16
N PRO A 204 13.78 32.39 -0.86
CA PRO A 204 13.17 31.46 0.09
C PRO A 204 11.66 31.71 0.17
N ASP A 205 10.87 30.69 -0.15
CA ASP A 205 9.41 30.74 -0.09
C ASP A 205 8.84 29.45 0.50
N ILE A 206 7.99 29.61 1.51
CA ILE A 206 7.38 28.50 2.24
C ILE A 206 6.45 27.69 1.33
N LYS A 207 5.70 28.33 0.43
CA LYS A 207 4.79 27.64 -0.50
C LYS A 207 5.58 26.76 -1.47
N THR A 208 6.67 27.27 -2.02
CA THR A 208 7.61 26.56 -2.91
C THR A 208 8.31 25.39 -2.19
N LYS A 209 8.75 25.59 -0.93
CA LYS A 209 9.34 24.52 -0.08
C LYS A 209 8.35 23.38 0.13
N HIS A 210 7.11 23.71 0.48
CA HIS A 210 6.05 22.73 0.70
C HIS A 210 5.72 21.95 -0.59
N MET A 211 5.68 22.63 -1.74
CA MET A 211 5.46 21.99 -3.03
C MET A 211 6.61 21.03 -3.41
N ALA A 212 7.87 21.45 -3.30
CA ALA A 212 9.01 20.60 -3.59
C ALA A 212 9.03 19.35 -2.70
N GLY A 213 8.71 19.50 -1.41
CA GLY A 213 8.57 18.39 -0.47
C GLY A 213 7.44 17.43 -0.83
N SER A 214 6.27 17.96 -1.22
CA SER A 214 5.11 17.17 -1.64
C SER A 214 5.42 16.30 -2.87
N ILE A 215 6.05 16.88 -3.89
CA ILE A 215 6.42 16.15 -5.12
C ILE A 215 7.48 15.09 -4.81
N LEU A 216 8.50 15.41 -4.02
CA LEU A 216 9.54 14.45 -3.63
C LEU A 216 8.98 13.27 -2.84
N TYR A 217 8.02 13.53 -1.95
CA TYR A 217 7.32 12.49 -1.21
C TYR A 217 6.50 11.58 -2.14
N TYR A 218 5.71 12.16 -3.04
CA TYR A 218 4.96 11.40 -4.04
C TYR A 218 5.87 10.54 -4.93
N MET A 219 6.99 11.10 -5.39
CA MET A 219 7.97 10.38 -6.20
C MET A 219 8.61 9.21 -5.44
N LYS A 220 8.93 9.39 -4.15
CA LYS A 220 9.46 8.31 -3.31
C LYS A 220 8.47 7.16 -3.17
N LEU A 221 7.17 7.45 -3.01
CA LEU A 221 6.12 6.43 -2.95
C LEU A 221 6.00 5.63 -4.24
N ASN A 222 6.34 6.22 -5.38
CA ASN A 222 6.32 5.58 -6.69
C ASN A 222 7.67 4.96 -7.10
N GLY A 223 8.58 4.71 -6.15
CA GLY A 223 9.82 3.98 -6.38
C GLY A 223 10.98 4.78 -6.98
N TYR A 224 10.88 6.12 -7.07
CA TYR A 224 11.96 6.95 -7.59
C TYR A 224 13.08 7.19 -6.58
N LYS A 225 14.34 7.17 -7.05
CA LYS A 225 15.52 7.53 -6.26
C LYS A 225 15.63 9.06 -6.13
N VAL A 226 15.11 9.60 -5.03
CA VAL A 226 15.04 11.07 -4.79
C VAL A 226 15.99 11.59 -3.69
N SER A 227 16.90 10.76 -3.19
CA SER A 227 17.76 11.07 -2.03
C SER A 227 18.61 12.33 -2.21
N SER A 228 19.14 12.56 -3.41
CA SER A 228 19.93 13.77 -3.74
C SER A 228 19.11 15.05 -3.63
N TYR A 229 17.86 15.04 -4.13
CA TYR A 229 16.95 16.18 -4.09
C TYR A 229 16.43 16.46 -2.68
N VAL A 230 16.18 15.41 -1.89
CA VAL A 230 15.82 15.55 -0.46
C VAL A 230 16.96 16.20 0.32
N GLY A 231 18.21 15.77 0.10
CA GLY A 231 19.38 16.38 0.74
C GLY A 231 19.62 17.83 0.32
N ARG A 232 19.23 18.23 -0.90
CA ARG A 232 19.28 19.62 -1.36
C ARG A 232 18.17 20.47 -0.70
N LEU A 233 16.94 19.95 -0.65
CA LEU A 233 15.81 20.62 0.04
C LEU A 233 16.11 20.86 1.53
N GLN A 234 16.73 19.88 2.21
CA GLN A 234 17.12 20.00 3.63
C GLN A 234 18.18 21.07 3.89
N ARG A 235 19.08 21.31 2.93
CA ARG A 235 20.06 22.39 3.03
C ARG A 235 19.38 23.75 2.89
N LEU A 236 18.51 23.88 1.88
CA LEU A 236 17.75 25.11 1.64
C LEU A 236 16.75 25.41 2.75
N SER A 237 16.23 24.39 3.44
CA SER A 237 15.31 24.59 4.54
C SER A 237 15.95 25.19 5.79
N LYS A 238 17.25 24.96 6.03
CA LYS A 238 17.96 25.54 7.19
C LYS A 238 18.05 27.06 7.11
N ASN A 239 18.12 27.62 5.91
CA ASN A 239 18.21 29.06 5.67
C ASN A 239 16.86 29.80 5.76
N LEU A 240 15.76 29.07 6.01
CA LEU A 240 14.38 29.59 6.08
C LEU A 240 13.85 29.65 7.52
N ASP A 241 14.53 28.95 8.44
CA ASP A 241 14.17 28.85 9.85
C ASP A 241 15.12 29.69 10.75
N GLU A 242 16.07 30.44 10.14
CA GLU A 242 16.87 31.55 10.70
C GLU A 242 16.23 32.89 10.34
#